data_AF-A0A8D0AWC9-F1
#
_entry.id   AF-A0A8D0AWC9-F1
#
_cell.length_a   1.000
_cell.length_b   1.000
_cell.length_c   1.000
_cell.angle_alpha   90.00
_cell.angle_beta   90.00
_cell.angle_gamma   90.00
#
_symmetry.space_group_name_H-M   'P 1'
#
loop_
_entity.id
_entity.type
_entity.pdbx_description
1 polymer ?
#
loop_
_entity_poly.entity_id
_entity_poly.type
_entity_poly.pdbx_seq_one_letter_code
_entity_poly.pdbx_strand_id
1 'polypeptide(L)'
;MLKLTGTGDKASGTVELFPLNGRSQSEVEPLSRDMVNNLREQLKISKDYFSMLVVGKDSDVKAWFPSPMWSLDSIYDLVDSMELRLQEEKLQKKLGIHCPEDRGRGGSEGGHYHGYDEDGAEETYLYHQSEE
;
A
#
# COMPACT_ATOMS: atom_id res chain seq x y z
N MET A 1 -7.96 -11.97 -7.06
CA MET A 1 -6.64 -11.63 -6.51
C MET A 1 -5.55 -12.33 -7.32
N LEU A 2 -4.51 -11.61 -7.75
CA LEU A 2 -3.35 -12.18 -8.44
C LEU A 2 -2.27 -12.56 -7.42
N LYS A 3 -1.82 -13.82 -7.42
CA LYS A 3 -0.74 -14.30 -6.56
C LYS A 3 0.35 -14.95 -7.40
N LEU A 4 1.58 -14.46 -7.28
CA LEU A 4 2.76 -14.98 -7.97
C LEU A 4 3.78 -15.47 -6.93
N THR A 5 4.22 -16.73 -7.03
CA THR A 5 5.13 -17.38 -6.08
C THR A 5 6.28 -18.09 -6.79
N GLY A 6 7.36 -18.40 -6.06
CA GLY A 6 8.54 -19.07 -6.60
C GLY A 6 9.30 -18.27 -7.67
N THR A 7 10.42 -18.80 -8.14
CA THR A 7 11.31 -18.15 -9.12
C THR A 7 11.83 -19.15 -10.16
N GLY A 8 12.09 -18.68 -11.38
CA GLY A 8 12.65 -19.51 -12.46
C GLY A 8 11.77 -20.72 -12.76
N ASP A 9 12.36 -21.92 -12.69
CA ASP A 9 11.66 -23.18 -12.92
C ASP A 9 10.61 -23.53 -11.87
N LYS A 10 10.67 -22.91 -10.68
CA LYS A 10 9.72 -23.10 -9.58
C LYS A 10 8.62 -22.03 -9.55
N ALA A 11 8.54 -21.17 -10.56
CA ALA A 11 7.53 -20.12 -10.60
C ALA A 11 6.12 -20.70 -10.80
N SER A 12 5.17 -20.23 -10.00
CA SER A 12 3.76 -20.63 -10.05
C SER A 12 2.89 -19.44 -9.66
N GLY A 13 1.67 -19.38 -10.19
CA GLY A 13 0.74 -18.30 -9.86
C GLY A 13 -0.71 -18.74 -9.97
N THR A 14 -1.58 -17.94 -9.38
CA THR A 14 -3.03 -18.11 -9.43
C THR A 14 -3.68 -16.75 -9.62
N VAL A 15 -4.75 -16.71 -10.39
CA VAL A 15 -5.64 -15.56 -10.49
C VAL A 15 -7.00 -15.95 -9.98
N GLU A 16 -7.46 -15.24 -8.97
CA GLU A 16 -8.83 -15.37 -8.47
C GLU A 16 -9.70 -14.28 -9.10
N LEU A 17 -10.78 -14.70 -9.77
CA LEU A 17 -11.72 -13.86 -10.49
C LEU A 17 -12.97 -13.65 -9.64
N PHE A 18 -13.36 -12.38 -9.49
CA PHE A 18 -14.58 -12.00 -8.77
C PHE A 18 -15.63 -11.52 -9.77
N PRO A 19 -16.66 -12.33 -10.07
CA PRO A 19 -17.66 -11.97 -11.06
C PRO A 19 -18.55 -10.83 -10.55
N LEU A 20 -18.82 -9.83 -11.41
CA LEU A 20 -19.75 -8.73 -11.10
C LEU A 20 -21.22 -9.14 -11.24
N ASN A 21 -21.47 -10.40 -11.60
CA ASN A 21 -22.76 -10.91 -12.04
C ASN A 21 -23.67 -11.30 -10.85
N GLY A 22 -23.37 -10.82 -9.63
CA GLY A 22 -24.11 -11.15 -8.40
C GLY A 22 -23.86 -12.57 -7.86
N ARG A 23 -22.93 -13.33 -8.43
CA ARG A 23 -22.49 -14.62 -7.87
C ARG A 23 -21.39 -14.37 -6.84
N SER A 24 -21.54 -14.93 -5.65
CA SER A 24 -20.57 -14.78 -4.54
C SER A 24 -19.36 -15.70 -4.64
N GLN A 25 -19.37 -16.67 -5.57
CA GLN A 25 -18.28 -17.61 -5.72
C GLN A 25 -17.21 -17.05 -6.65
N SER A 26 -15.98 -16.95 -6.14
CA SER A 26 -14.80 -16.64 -6.94
C SER A 26 -14.30 -17.89 -7.68
N GLU A 27 -13.72 -17.69 -8.86
CA GLU A 27 -13.07 -18.74 -9.65
C GLU A 27 -11.55 -18.56 -9.57
N VAL A 28 -10.82 -19.64 -9.30
CA VAL A 28 -9.35 -19.61 -9.21
C VAL A 28 -8.76 -20.33 -10.42
N GLU A 29 -8.04 -19.59 -11.24
CA GLU A 29 -7.34 -20.11 -12.43
C GLU A 29 -5.83 -20.19 -12.16
N PRO A 30 -5.18 -21.34 -12.42
CA PRO A 30 -3.74 -21.47 -12.33
C PRO A 30 -3.06 -20.79 -13.51
N LEU A 31 -1.94 -20.10 -13.25
CA LEU A 31 -1.14 -19.44 -14.28
C LEU A 31 0.03 -20.34 -14.70
N SER A 32 0.32 -20.36 -16.00
CA SER A 32 1.51 -21.04 -16.51
C SER A 32 2.78 -20.35 -16.02
N ARG A 33 3.88 -21.11 -15.96
CA ARG A 33 5.19 -20.59 -15.55
C ARG A 33 5.64 -19.39 -16.41
N ASP A 34 5.44 -19.47 -17.71
CA ASP A 34 5.86 -18.43 -18.65
C ASP A 34 5.03 -17.16 -18.47
N MET A 35 3.72 -17.29 -18.24
CA MET A 35 2.86 -16.16 -17.89
C MET A 35 3.30 -15.49 -16.58
N VAL A 36 3.63 -16.27 -15.55
CA VAL A 36 4.10 -15.74 -14.26
C VAL A 36 5.39 -14.92 -14.44
N ASN A 37 6.33 -15.41 -15.25
CA ASN A 37 7.57 -14.69 -15.52
C ASN A 37 7.32 -13.41 -16.34
N ASN A 38 6.50 -13.49 -17.39
CA ASN A 38 6.13 -12.34 -18.22
C ASN A 38 5.40 -11.25 -17.41
N LEU A 39 4.46 -11.64 -16.54
CA LEU A 39 3.74 -10.70 -15.68
C LEU A 39 4.67 -9.97 -14.71
N ARG A 40 5.67 -10.67 -14.14
CA ARG A 40 6.67 -10.00 -13.29
C ARG A 40 7.49 -8.98 -14.07
N GLU A 41 7.87 -9.31 -15.30
CA GLU A 41 8.64 -8.41 -16.15
C GLU A 41 7.83 -7.19 -16.60
N GLN A 42 6.55 -7.38 -16.96
CA GLN A 42 5.64 -6.30 -17.33
C GLN A 42 5.36 -5.37 -16.14
N LEU A 43 5.04 -5.93 -14.99
CA LEU A 43 4.73 -5.17 -13.76
C LEU A 43 5.98 -4.70 -13.00
N LYS A 44 7.19 -4.96 -13.54
CA LYS A 44 8.48 -4.60 -12.94
C LYS A 44 8.65 -5.08 -11.49
N ILE A 45 8.11 -6.26 -11.19
CA ILE A 45 8.17 -6.88 -9.86
C ILE A 45 9.51 -7.61 -9.70
N SER A 46 10.35 -7.14 -8.78
CA SER A 46 11.55 -7.88 -8.36
C SER A 46 11.17 -9.14 -7.58
N LYS A 47 12.04 -10.16 -7.66
CA LYS A 47 11.94 -11.40 -6.89
C LYS A 47 12.58 -11.28 -5.51
N ASP A 48 13.38 -10.25 -5.30
CA ASP A 48 14.22 -10.08 -4.09
C ASP A 48 13.47 -9.37 -2.97
N TYR A 49 12.41 -8.64 -3.31
CA TYR A 49 11.65 -7.81 -2.37
C TYR A 49 10.16 -8.14 -2.44
N PHE A 50 9.48 -7.90 -1.33
CA PHE A 50 8.02 -7.93 -1.31
C PHE A 50 7.48 -6.76 -2.16
N SER A 51 6.47 -7.03 -2.98
CA SER A 51 5.75 -6.01 -3.73
C SER A 51 4.26 -6.33 -3.73
N MET A 52 3.45 -5.37 -3.31
CA MET A 52 2.00 -5.36 -3.52
C MET A 52 1.66 -4.20 -4.45
N LEU A 53 0.95 -4.48 -5.53
CA LEU A 53 0.59 -3.51 -6.55
C LEU A 53 -0.92 -3.39 -6.65
N VAL A 54 -1.41 -2.17 -6.80
CA VAL A 54 -2.78 -1.91 -7.27
C VAL A 54 -2.67 -1.60 -8.76
N VAL A 55 -3.28 -2.45 -9.58
CA VAL A 55 -3.19 -2.36 -11.05
C VAL A 55 -4.58 -2.08 -11.61
N GLY A 56 -4.67 -1.08 -12.48
CA GLY A 56 -5.89 -0.73 -13.20
C GLY A 56 -6.25 -1.76 -14.27
N LYS A 57 -7.44 -1.63 -14.86
CA LYS A 57 -7.89 -2.50 -15.97
C LYS A 57 -7.06 -2.30 -17.25
N ASP A 58 -6.46 -1.13 -17.37
CA ASP A 58 -5.48 -0.73 -18.38
C ASP A 58 -4.11 -1.41 -18.19
N SER A 59 -3.93 -2.20 -17.11
CA SER A 59 -2.65 -2.76 -16.68
C SER A 59 -1.64 -1.74 -16.14
N ASP A 60 -2.08 -0.50 -15.91
CA ASP A 60 -1.24 0.53 -15.30
C ASP A 60 -1.17 0.35 -13.79
N VAL A 61 0.04 0.41 -13.23
CA VAL A 61 0.26 0.42 -11.79
C VAL A 61 -0.22 1.76 -11.23
N LYS A 62 -1.27 1.71 -10.39
CA LYS A 62 -1.83 2.89 -9.70
C LYS A 62 -1.20 3.12 -8.34
N ALA A 63 -0.75 2.07 -7.66
CA ALA A 63 -0.01 2.17 -6.40
C ALA A 63 0.96 1.01 -6.22
N TRP A 64 2.08 1.26 -5.55
CA TRP A 64 3.11 0.27 -5.22
C TRP A 64 3.46 0.34 -3.73
N PHE A 65 3.27 -0.78 -3.03
CA PHE A 65 3.64 -0.97 -1.64
C PHE A 65 4.84 -1.93 -1.53
N PRO A 66 6.00 -1.47 -0.99
CA PRO A 66 7.21 -2.27 -0.83
C PRO A 66 7.18 -3.18 0.40
N SER A 67 6.18 -3.04 1.26
CA SER A 67 5.93 -3.89 2.42
C SER A 67 4.44 -4.26 2.50
N PRO A 68 4.09 -5.39 3.13
CA PRO A 68 2.70 -5.71 3.37
C PRO A 68 2.06 -4.70 4.33
N MET A 69 0.82 -4.29 4.08
CA MET A 69 0.10 -3.34 4.95
C MET A 69 0.00 -3.83 6.40
N TRP A 70 -0.19 -5.12 6.62
CA TRP A 70 -0.25 -5.72 7.96
C TRP A 70 1.09 -5.69 8.73
N SER A 71 2.20 -5.41 8.04
CA SER A 71 3.51 -5.24 8.67
C SER A 71 3.83 -3.78 9.01
N LEU A 72 2.98 -2.83 8.59
CA LEU A 72 3.21 -1.42 8.84
C LEU A 72 3.16 -1.08 10.32
N ASP A 73 2.32 -1.75 11.11
CA ASP A 73 2.27 -1.52 12.57
C ASP A 73 3.65 -1.70 13.20
N SER A 74 4.34 -2.79 12.87
CA SER A 74 5.70 -3.04 13.38
C SER A 74 6.73 -2.03 12.87
N ILE A 75 6.54 -1.50 11.65
CA ILE A 75 7.39 -0.46 11.09
C ILE A 75 7.16 0.86 11.84
N TYR A 76 5.90 1.21 12.12
CA TYR A 76 5.55 2.41 12.87
C TYR A 76 6.03 2.31 14.32
N ASP A 77 5.88 1.17 14.99
CA ASP A 77 6.42 0.91 16.32
C ASP A 77 7.94 1.13 16.36
N LEU A 78 8.66 0.62 15.35
CA LEU A 78 10.10 0.84 15.23
C LEU A 78 10.42 2.32 15.04
N VAL A 79 9.74 2.99 14.12
CA VAL A 79 9.97 4.43 13.85
C VAL A 79 9.69 5.27 15.08
N ASP A 80 8.63 4.97 15.84
CA ASP A 80 8.26 5.68 17.06
C ASP A 80 9.23 5.42 18.23
N SER A 81 9.98 4.32 18.18
CA SER A 81 11.08 4.07 19.12
C SER A 81 12.37 4.85 18.81
N MET A 82 12.48 5.49 17.64
CA MET A 82 13.70 6.20 17.25
C MET A 82 13.88 7.49 18.04
N GLU A 83 15.13 7.80 18.44
CA GLU A 83 15.43 8.98 19.25
C GLU A 83 15.00 10.29 18.58
N LEU A 84 15.19 10.42 17.27
CA LEU A 84 14.74 11.58 16.49
C LEU A 84 13.23 11.77 16.57
N ARG A 85 12.45 10.68 16.45
CA ARG A 85 10.98 10.71 16.54
C ARG A 85 10.52 11.09 17.95
N LEU A 86 11.20 10.59 18.99
CA LEU A 86 10.95 10.99 20.38
C LEU A 86 11.25 12.48 20.64
N GLN A 87 12.27 13.04 20.00
CA GLN A 87 12.58 14.48 20.10
C GLN A 87 11.54 15.34 19.37
N GLU A 88 11.11 14.89 18.19
CA GLU A 88 10.04 15.53 17.40
C GLU A 88 8.72 15.57 18.18
N GLU A 89 8.30 14.45 18.77
CA GLU A 89 7.07 14.36 19.57
C GLU A 89 7.10 15.35 20.76
N LYS A 90 8.25 15.47 21.44
CA LYS A 90 8.42 16.45 22.52
C LYS A 90 8.28 17.88 22.03
N LEU A 91 8.76 18.18 20.82
CA LEU A 91 8.63 19.51 20.22
C LEU A 91 7.17 19.80 19.83
N GLN A 92 6.49 18.85 19.17
CA GLN A 92 5.08 18.98 18.81
C GLN A 92 4.22 19.25 20.06
N LYS A 93 4.46 18.52 21.16
CA LYS A 93 3.80 18.76 22.46
C LYS A 93 4.06 20.16 23.01
N LYS A 94 5.30 20.67 22.92
CA LYS A 94 5.64 22.03 23.35
C LYS A 94 4.95 23.11 22.50
N LEU A 95 4.76 22.84 21.22
CA LEU A 95 4.13 23.75 20.27
C LEU A 95 2.59 23.62 20.25
N GLY A 96 2.02 22.69 21.03
CA GLY A 96 0.58 22.44 21.03
C GLY A 96 0.06 21.82 19.73
N ILE A 97 0.94 21.25 18.91
CA ILE A 97 0.56 20.53 17.69
C ILE A 97 -0.03 19.20 18.12
N HIS A 98 -1.29 18.98 17.79
CA HIS A 98 -1.97 17.72 18.00
C HIS A 98 -2.79 17.36 16.76
N CYS A 99 -2.95 16.07 16.50
CA CYS A 99 -3.95 15.63 15.54
C CYS A 99 -5.33 16.07 16.04
N PRO A 100 -6.24 16.53 15.16
CA PRO A 100 -7.61 16.81 15.56
C PRO A 100 -8.20 15.57 16.23
N GLU A 101 -8.88 15.75 17.38
CA GLU A 101 -9.62 14.64 17.98
C GLU A 101 -10.62 14.12 16.96
N ASP A 102 -10.49 12.85 16.64
CA ASP A 102 -11.38 12.13 15.75
C ASP A 102 -12.77 12.11 16.38
N ARG A 103 -13.60 13.11 16.04
CA ARG A 103 -15.05 13.06 16.23
C ARG A 103 -15.64 12.07 15.24
N GLY A 104 -15.32 10.79 15.44
CA GLY A 104 -16.04 9.66 14.88
C GLY A 104 -15.29 8.81 13.85
N ARG A 105 -14.27 8.06 14.28
CA ARG A 105 -13.88 6.76 13.70
C ARG A 105 -12.97 5.99 14.65
N GLY A 106 -13.58 5.52 15.74
CA GLY A 106 -12.99 4.55 16.65
C GLY A 106 -12.40 3.33 15.92
N GLY A 107 -11.20 2.94 16.32
CA GLY A 107 -10.54 1.73 15.85
C GLY A 107 -11.16 0.47 16.46
N SER A 108 -11.79 -0.36 15.63
CA SER A 108 -11.81 -1.83 15.72
C SER A 108 -12.65 -2.40 14.58
N GLU A 109 -12.07 -3.37 13.87
CA GLU A 109 -12.72 -4.25 12.89
C GLU A 109 -13.45 -3.58 11.71
N GLY A 110 -12.75 -3.46 10.57
CA GLY A 110 -13.39 -3.16 9.28
C GLY A 110 -12.62 -2.15 8.47
N GLY A 111 -11.73 -2.63 7.61
CA GLY A 111 -10.98 -1.79 6.70
C GLY A 111 -11.90 -1.01 5.75
N HIS A 112 -11.73 0.30 5.71
CA HIS A 112 -12.12 1.12 4.57
C HIS A 112 -11.10 2.25 4.42
N TYR A 113 -10.14 2.05 3.51
CA TYR A 113 -9.36 3.14 2.94
C TYR A 113 -10.33 4.09 2.25
N HIS A 114 -10.42 5.33 2.73
CA HIS A 114 -11.16 6.36 2.03
C HIS A 114 -10.34 6.73 0.79
N GLY A 115 -10.99 6.63 -0.37
CA GLY A 115 -10.36 6.88 -1.66
C GLY A 115 -9.79 8.29 -1.76
N TYR A 116 -8.81 8.43 -2.64
CA TYR A 116 -8.29 9.71 -3.11
C TYR A 116 -9.45 10.61 -3.54
N ASP A 117 -9.70 11.67 -2.77
CA ASP A 117 -10.48 12.82 -3.25
C ASP A 117 -9.62 13.52 -4.32
N GLU A 118 -10.12 13.51 -5.55
CA GLU A 118 -9.45 14.05 -6.75
C GLU A 118 -9.45 15.60 -6.80
N ASP A 119 -9.95 16.30 -5.76
CA ASP A 119 -10.19 17.75 -5.77
C ASP A 119 -9.23 18.58 -4.88
N GLY A 120 -8.07 18.05 -4.49
CA GLY A 120 -7.15 18.73 -3.54
C GLY A 120 -5.71 18.95 -4.00
N ALA A 121 -5.37 18.66 -5.25
CA ALA A 121 -3.96 18.56 -5.69
C ALA A 121 -3.22 19.90 -5.90
N GLU A 122 -3.81 21.06 -5.63
CA GLU A 122 -3.19 22.36 -5.95
C GLU A 122 -2.69 23.20 -4.76
N GLU A 123 -2.92 22.81 -3.49
CA GLU A 123 -2.63 23.74 -2.36
C GLU A 123 -1.52 23.31 -1.38
N THR A 124 -0.63 22.37 -1.72
CA THR A 124 0.46 21.94 -0.81
C THR A 124 1.87 22.05 -1.41
N TYR A 125 2.12 23.12 -2.17
CA TYR A 125 3.47 23.49 -2.59
C TYR A 125 3.87 24.88 -2.08
N LEU A 126 3.71 25.16 -0.79
CA LEU A 126 4.21 26.40 -0.18
C LEU A 126 4.83 26.15 1.18
N TYR A 127 5.92 25.36 1.23
CA TYR A 127 6.92 25.51 2.29
C TYR A 127 8.33 25.30 1.73
N HIS A 128 8.84 26.33 1.06
CA HIS A 128 10.26 26.62 1.01
C HIS A 128 10.45 28.12 0.79
N GLN A 129 10.52 28.87 1.89
CA GLN A 129 11.43 30.01 1.92
C GLN A 129 11.97 30.18 3.32
N SER A 130 13.22 29.74 3.47
CA SER A 130 14.08 30.00 4.60
C SER A 130 14.24 31.51 4.79
N GLU A 131 14.12 31.97 6.03
CA GLU A 131 14.63 33.27 6.46
C GLU A 131 16.16 33.25 6.44
N GLU A 132 16.76 34.14 5.63
CA GLU A 132 18.00 34.87 5.92
C GLU A 132 18.09 36.12 5.04
#